data_AF-A0A538U4A2-F1
#
_entry.id   AF-A0A538U4A2-F1
#
_cell.length_a   1.000
_cell.length_b   1.000
_cell.length_c   1.000
_cell.angle_alpha   90.00
_cell.angle_beta   90.00
_cell.angle_gamma   90.00
#
_symmetry.space_group_name_H-M   'P 1'
#
loop_
_entity.id
_entity.type
_entity.pdbx_description
1 polymer ?
#
loop_
_entity_poly.entity_id
_entity_poly.type
_entity_poly.pdbx_seq_one_letter_code
_entity_poly.pdbx_strand_id
1 'polypeptide(L)'
;MPTPPDDKSKFESLRSAGLLLAIPTLLIVSPLVGFFIGMAMDRWLKTKLVFSIVGMVLGFAAAGRETWRIIRRVQDEEEESKRR
;
A
#
# COMPACT_ATOMS: atom_id res chain seq x y z
N MET A 1 23.96 23.57 28.68
CA MET A 1 22.48 23.62 28.72
C MET A 1 21.97 22.57 27.74
N PRO A 2 21.20 21.55 28.17
CA PRO A 2 20.61 20.60 27.22
C PRO A 2 19.53 21.30 26.40
N THR A 3 19.60 21.16 25.08
CA THR A 3 18.58 21.68 24.14
C THR A 3 17.26 20.92 24.32
N PRO A 4 16.10 21.57 24.20
CA PRO A 4 14.80 20.90 24.29
C PRO A 4 14.65 19.88 23.15
N PRO A 5 13.99 18.74 23.39
CA PRO A 5 13.90 17.66 22.41
C PRO A 5 13.13 18.11 21.18
N ASP A 6 13.76 18.01 20.01
CA ASP A 6 13.22 18.35 18.71
C ASP A 6 11.95 17.53 18.38
N ASP A 7 10.76 18.10 18.66
CA ASP A 7 9.46 17.53 18.28
C ASP A 7 9.34 17.23 16.78
N LYS A 8 10.12 17.93 15.94
CA LYS A 8 10.20 17.72 14.49
C LYS A 8 10.76 16.34 14.13
N SER A 9 11.73 15.84 14.90
CA SER A 9 12.36 14.53 14.65
C SER A 9 11.39 13.37 14.87
N LYS A 10 10.50 13.48 15.86
CA LYS A 10 9.45 12.48 16.13
C LYS A 10 8.40 12.48 15.02
N PHE A 11 8.02 13.64 14.51
CA PHE A 11 7.08 13.76 13.39
C PHE A 11 7.65 13.15 12.09
N GLU A 12 8.93 13.39 11.78
CA GLU A 12 9.58 12.75 10.63
C GLU A 12 9.68 11.23 10.80
N SER A 13 10.06 10.76 11.99
CA SER A 13 10.16 9.32 12.29
C SER A 13 8.81 8.61 12.17
N LEU A 14 7.72 9.23 12.63
CA LEU A 14 6.35 8.71 12.47
C LEU A 14 5.95 8.65 10.99
N ARG A 15 6.34 9.65 10.20
CA ARG A 15 6.03 9.69 8.76
C ARG A 15 6.73 8.56 8.00
N SER A 16 7.99 8.30 8.33
CA SER A 16 8.77 7.19 7.76
C SER A 16 8.21 5.82 8.16
N ALA A 17 7.78 5.66 9.42
CA ALA A 17 7.12 4.45 9.89
C ALA A 17 5.76 4.22 9.19
N GLY A 18 5.00 5.29 8.94
CA GLY A 18 3.74 5.22 8.20
C GLY A 18 3.93 4.77 6.75
N LEU A 19 4.96 5.24 6.07
CA LEU A 19 5.30 4.80 4.70
C LEU A 19 5.75 3.33 4.65
N LEU A 20 6.55 2.89 5.63
CA LEU A 20 6.98 1.49 5.76
C LEU A 20 5.80 0.53 5.98
N LEU A 21 4.77 0.96 6.71
CA LEU A 21 3.56 0.16 6.93
C LEU A 21 2.57 0.25 5.76
N ALA A 22 2.55 1.34 5.01
CA ALA A 22 1.60 1.54 3.92
C ALA A 22 1.69 0.45 2.85
N ILE A 23 2.90 0.05 2.45
CA ILE A 23 3.12 -0.99 1.43
C ILE A 23 2.55 -2.35 1.86
N PRO A 24 2.97 -2.95 3.00
CA PRO A 24 2.43 -4.23 3.44
C PRO A 24 0.94 -4.15 3.74
N THR A 25 0.44 -3.03 4.29
CA THR A 25 -1.00 -2.86 4.51
C THR A 25 -1.77 -2.83 3.18
N LEU A 26 -1.32 -2.09 2.17
CA LEU A 26 -1.94 -2.07 0.84
C LEU A 26 -1.98 -3.47 0.20
N LEU A 27 -0.89 -4.23 0.34
CA LEU A 27 -0.77 -5.58 -0.21
C LEU A 27 -1.76 -6.57 0.44
N ILE A 28 -2.15 -6.34 1.70
CA ILE A 28 -3.13 -7.17 2.41
C ILE A 28 -4.57 -6.68 2.16
N VAL A 29 -4.80 -5.38 2.26
CA VAL A 29 -6.14 -4.77 2.18
C VAL A 29 -6.71 -4.88 0.77
N SER A 30 -5.89 -4.66 -0.27
CA SER A 30 -6.37 -4.65 -1.66
C SER A 30 -6.93 -6.01 -2.12
N PRO A 31 -6.24 -7.17 -1.91
CA PRO A 31 -6.81 -8.48 -2.22
C PRO A 31 -8.07 -8.80 -1.40
N LEU A 32 -8.11 -8.40 -0.13
CA LEU A 32 -9.29 -8.58 0.72
C LEU A 32 -10.50 -7.86 0.12
N VAL A 33 -10.35 -6.57 -0.20
CA VAL A 33 -11.41 -5.77 -0.83
C VAL A 33 -11.84 -6.40 -2.16
N GLY A 34 -10.90 -6.79 -3.01
CA GLY A 34 -11.19 -7.45 -4.29
C GLY A 34 -11.95 -8.77 -4.12
N PHE A 35 -11.57 -9.58 -3.14
CA PHE A 35 -12.25 -10.84 -2.80
C PHE A 35 -13.67 -10.61 -2.29
N PHE A 36 -13.90 -9.64 -1.39
CA PHE A 36 -15.23 -9.34 -0.87
C PHE A 36 -16.17 -8.81 -1.95
N ILE A 37 -15.68 -7.95 -2.85
CA ILE A 37 -16.43 -7.49 -4.01
C ILE A 37 -16.77 -8.67 -4.93
N GLY A 38 -15.78 -9.52 -5.20
CA GLY A 38 -15.98 -10.73 -5.99
C GLY A 38 -16.98 -11.70 -5.36
N MET A 39 -17.01 -11.84 -4.03
CA MET A 39 -17.98 -12.65 -3.30
C MET A 39 -19.40 -12.08 -3.41
N ALA A 40 -19.55 -10.76 -3.35
CA ALA A 40 -20.84 -10.11 -3.57
C ALA A 40 -21.36 -10.39 -4.99
N MET A 41 -20.49 -10.32 -6.00
CA MET A 41 -20.81 -10.69 -7.38
C MET A 41 -21.15 -12.17 -7.53
N ASP A 42 -20.38 -13.07 -6.90
CA ASP A 42 -20.65 -14.51 -6.94
C ASP A 42 -22.03 -14.84 -6.36
N ARG A 43 -22.44 -14.16 -5.29
CA ARG A 43 -23.80 -14.31 -4.73
C ARG A 43 -24.90 -13.82 -5.67
N TRP A 44 -24.66 -12.73 -6.40
CA TRP A 44 -25.62 -12.20 -7.38
C TRP A 44 -25.74 -13.09 -8.61
N LEU A 45 -24.62 -13.63 -9.10
CA LEU A 45 -24.56 -14.43 -10.33
C LEU A 45 -24.69 -15.94 -10.09
N LYS A 46 -24.86 -16.36 -8.83
CA LYS A 46 -24.91 -17.77 -8.38
C LYS A 46 -23.69 -18.60 -8.85
N THR A 47 -22.54 -17.97 -9.00
CA THR A 47 -21.27 -18.64 -9.32
C THR A 47 -20.58 -19.14 -8.06
N LYS A 48 -19.84 -20.26 -8.19
CA LYS A 48 -19.33 -21.01 -7.02
C LYS A 48 -18.11 -20.40 -6.32
N LEU A 49 -17.32 -19.55 -6.98
CA LEU A 49 -16.20 -18.77 -6.39
C LEU A 49 -15.40 -17.95 -7.45
N VAL A 50 -15.93 -17.83 -8.68
CA VAL A 50 -15.12 -17.40 -9.83
C VAL A 50 -14.79 -15.92 -9.71
N PHE A 51 -15.77 -15.09 -9.42
CA PHE A 51 -15.57 -13.65 -9.29
C PHE A 51 -14.77 -13.29 -8.03
N SER A 52 -14.90 -14.07 -6.97
CA SER A 52 -14.08 -13.94 -5.76
C SER A 52 -12.58 -14.10 -6.05
N ILE A 53 -12.20 -15.16 -6.79
CA ILE A 53 -10.81 -15.41 -7.16
C ILE A 53 -10.30 -14.34 -8.12
N VAL A 54 -11.10 -14.00 -9.15
CA VAL A 54 -10.74 -12.93 -10.10
C VAL A 54 -10.55 -11.60 -9.39
N GLY A 55 -11.49 -11.24 -8.50
CA GLY A 55 -11.41 -10.03 -7.69
C GLY A 55 -10.18 -10.01 -6.78
N MET A 56 -9.84 -11.14 -6.15
CA MET A 56 -8.64 -11.27 -5.34
C MET A 56 -7.35 -11.04 -6.17
N VAL A 57 -7.25 -11.67 -7.34
CA VAL A 57 -6.10 -11.51 -8.25
C VAL A 57 -5.99 -10.08 -8.74
N LEU A 58 -7.10 -9.45 -9.10
CA LEU A 58 -7.14 -8.03 -9.47
C LEU A 58 -6.72 -7.12 -8.30
N GLY A 59 -7.14 -7.44 -7.08
CA GLY A 59 -6.72 -6.74 -5.87
C GLY A 59 -5.20 -6.84 -5.64
N PHE A 60 -4.60 -8.02 -5.83
CA PHE A 60 -3.15 -8.19 -5.80
C PHE A 60 -2.44 -7.40 -6.91
N ALA A 61 -2.94 -7.45 -8.14
CA ALA A 61 -2.37 -6.72 -9.26
C ALA A 61 -2.41 -5.20 -9.04
N ALA A 62 -3.50 -4.69 -8.47
CA ALA A 62 -3.64 -3.28 -8.12
C ALA A 62 -2.62 -2.86 -7.04
N ALA A 63 -2.49 -3.64 -5.96
CA ALA A 63 -1.50 -3.35 -4.92
C ALA A 63 -0.06 -3.45 -5.44
N GLY A 64 0.24 -4.43 -6.29
CA GLY A 64 1.56 -4.56 -6.92
C GLY A 64 1.90 -3.35 -7.80
N ARG A 65 0.95 -2.89 -8.62
CA ARG A 65 1.12 -1.67 -9.43
C ARG A 65 1.38 -0.44 -8.56
N GLU A 66 0.60 -0.27 -7.49
CA GLU A 66 0.77 0.88 -6.58
C GLU A 66 2.09 0.82 -5.81
N THR A 67 2.48 -0.37 -5.35
CA THR A 67 3.76 -0.61 -4.68
C THR A 67 4.93 -0.24 -5.60
N TRP A 68 4.90 -0.66 -6.86
CA TRP A 68 5.95 -0.32 -7.82
C TRP A 68 6.04 1.18 -8.07
N ARG A 69 4.89 1.88 -8.11
CA ARG A 69 4.83 3.34 -8.23
C ARG A 69 5.45 4.05 -7.02
N ILE A 70 5.19 3.56 -5.81
CA ILE A 70 5.77 4.12 -4.58
C ILE A 70 7.28 3.92 -4.56
N ILE A 71 7.76 2.70 -4.84
CA ILE A 71 9.20 2.39 -4.88
C ILE A 71 9.91 3.28 -5.89
N ARG A 72 9.34 3.45 -7.10
CA ARG A 72 9.90 4.33 -8.14
C ARG A 72 10.05 5.77 -7.66
N ARG A 73 9.02 6.32 -7.02
CA ARG A 73 9.05 7.71 -6.48
C ARG A 73 10.11 7.87 -5.40
N VAL A 74 10.23 6.90 -4.49
CA VAL A 74 11.24 6.94 -3.42
C VAL A 74 12.65 6.90 -4.02
N GLN A 75 12.89 6.06 -5.04
CA GLN A 75 14.18 6.03 -5.74
C GLN A 75 14.49 7.35 -6.45
N ASP A 76 13.52 7.94 -7.15
CA ASP A 76 13.70 9.21 -7.85
C ASP A 76 14.02 10.36 -6.85
N GLU A 77 13.36 10.40 -5.68
CA GLU A 77 13.62 11.39 -4.61
C GLU A 77 15.03 11.23 -3.99
N GLU A 78 15.49 10.00 -3.77
CA GLU A 78 16.84 9.72 -3.26
C GLU A 78 17.94 10.09 -4.26
N GLU A 79 17.72 9.88 -5.56
CA GLU A 79 18.68 10.27 -6.61
C GLU A 79 18.81 11.79 -6.73
N GLU A 80 17.70 12.54 -6.63
CA GLU A 80 17.73 14.01 -6.68
C GLU A 80 18.42 14.61 -5.44
N SER A 81 18.19 14.06 -4.25
CA SER A 81 18.87 14.52 -3.03
C SER A 81 20.38 14.28 -3.06
N LYS A 82 20.83 13.24 -3.78
CA LYS A 82 22.26 12.88 -3.90
C LYS A 82 23.00 13.73 -4.96
N ARG A 83 22.26 14.43 -5.82
CA ARG A 83 22.77 15.25 -6.93
C ARG A 83 22.83 16.75 -6.60
N ARG A 84 22.15 17.18 -5.54
CA ARG A 84 22.22 18.55 -4.98
C ARG A 84 23.27 18.62 -3.87
#